data_AF-A0A537MWT3-F1
#
_entry.id   AF-A0A537MWT3-F1
#
_cell.length_a   1.000
_cell.length_b   1.000
_cell.length_c   1.000
_cell.angle_alpha   90.00
_cell.angle_beta   90.00
_cell.angle_gamma   90.00
#
_symmetry.space_group_name_H-M   'P 1'
#
loop_
_entity.id
_entity.type
_entity.pdbx_description
1 polymer ?
#
loop_
_entity_poly.entity_id
_entity_poly.type
_entity_poly.pdbx_seq_one_letter_code
_entity_poly.pdbx_strand_id
1 'polypeptide(L)'
;SVNLMASGEVVIQSMWSPAVAAVRSKGVPCVYQPLKEGYRAWGGGIGLAKHLSGAQLDAAYDYVNWYMSGWVGAFLNRQGYYSAVLDTAKANMSADEWGFWMEGKPAQKDIMSPQGKLMEKAGTVRDGGSFEARMGAVACWNAVMDEDRYMVQKWNQFIAA
;
A
#
# COMPACT_ATOMS: atom_id res chain seq x y z
N SER A 1 8.96 11.43 3.00
CA SER A 1 9.61 10.39 2.18
C SER A 1 9.57 10.69 0.70
N VAL A 2 8.39 10.78 0.06
CA VAL A 2 8.25 11.03 -1.40
C VAL A 2 9.02 12.26 -1.87
N ASN A 3 8.86 13.40 -1.18
CA ASN A 3 9.54 14.64 -1.58
C ASN A 3 11.07 14.51 -1.46
N LEU A 4 11.58 13.97 -0.34
CA LEU A 4 13.01 13.74 -0.12
C LEU A 4 13.64 12.84 -1.19
N MET A 5 12.93 11.77 -1.60
CA MET A 5 13.41 10.88 -2.67
C MET A 5 13.36 11.58 -4.03
N ALA A 6 12.25 12.27 -4.34
CA ALA A 6 12.04 12.90 -5.63
C ALA A 6 12.93 14.13 -5.85
N SER A 7 13.35 14.82 -4.78
CA SER A 7 14.30 15.94 -4.84
C SER A 7 15.76 15.49 -4.95
N GLY A 8 16.04 14.22 -4.65
CA GLY A 8 17.41 13.69 -4.56
C GLY A 8 18.12 14.03 -3.25
N GLU A 9 17.43 14.61 -2.26
CA GLU A 9 18.00 14.84 -0.92
C GLU A 9 18.38 13.54 -0.21
N VAL A 10 17.70 12.44 -0.54
CA VAL A 10 18.07 11.09 -0.13
C VAL A 10 18.05 10.13 -1.32
N VAL A 11 18.97 9.17 -1.34
CA VAL A 11 19.06 8.13 -2.37
C VAL A 11 18.61 6.75 -1.87
N ILE A 12 18.53 6.56 -0.55
CA ILE A 12 18.07 5.33 0.12
C ILE A 12 17.27 5.75 1.36
N GLN A 13 16.07 5.19 1.54
CA GLN A 13 15.28 5.34 2.77
C GLN A 13 14.24 4.21 2.88
N SER A 14 13.67 4.02 4.08
CA SER A 14 12.49 3.16 4.23
C SER A 14 11.25 3.84 3.65
N MET A 15 10.54 3.16 2.75
CA MET A 15 9.34 3.67 2.09
C MET A 15 8.27 2.60 2.00
N TRP A 16 7.01 3.04 1.97
CA TRP A 16 5.89 2.18 1.62
C TRP A 16 5.75 2.07 0.09
N SER A 17 5.17 0.97 -0.41
CA SER A 17 4.98 0.74 -1.85
C SER A 17 4.29 1.91 -2.58
N PRO A 18 3.23 2.54 -2.04
CA PRO A 18 2.60 3.69 -2.69
C PRO A 18 3.50 4.92 -2.79
N ALA A 19 4.41 5.09 -1.84
CA ALA A 19 5.35 6.20 -1.88
C ALA A 19 6.36 5.99 -3.02
N VAL A 20 6.82 4.75 -3.25
CA VAL A 20 7.66 4.41 -4.41
C VAL A 20 6.88 4.60 -5.72
N ALA A 21 5.65 4.09 -5.80
CA ALA A 21 4.78 4.30 -6.96
C ALA A 21 4.57 5.81 -7.26
N ALA A 22 4.37 6.63 -6.22
CA ALA A 22 4.22 8.08 -6.37
C ALA A 22 5.50 8.77 -6.86
N VAL A 23 6.69 8.32 -6.45
CA VAL A 23 7.98 8.82 -6.97
C VAL A 23 8.12 8.46 -8.46
N ARG A 24 7.81 7.21 -8.83
CA ARG A 24 7.84 6.76 -10.24
C ARG A 24 6.87 7.53 -11.12
N SER A 25 5.66 7.80 -10.63
CA SER A 25 4.68 8.63 -11.35
C SER A 25 5.06 10.11 -11.47
N LYS A 26 6.14 10.56 -10.82
CA LYS A 26 6.79 11.86 -11.07
C LYS A 26 7.93 11.76 -12.11
N GLY A 27 8.14 10.60 -12.72
CA GLY A 27 9.21 10.36 -13.69
C GLY A 27 10.58 10.11 -13.06
N VAL A 28 10.66 9.89 -11.75
CA VAL A 28 11.92 9.63 -11.03
C VAL A 28 12.11 8.11 -10.87
N PRO A 29 13.20 7.53 -11.38
CA PRO A 29 13.51 6.12 -11.16
C PRO A 29 13.66 5.84 -9.66
N CYS A 30 12.94 4.84 -9.15
CA CYS A 30 12.98 4.46 -7.75
C CYS A 30 12.74 2.95 -7.66
N VAL A 31 13.59 2.20 -6.96
CA VAL A 31 13.47 0.73 -6.84
C VAL A 31 12.97 0.38 -5.45
N TYR A 32 11.96 -0.49 -5.35
CA TYR A 32 11.50 -1.00 -4.07
C TYR A 32 12.20 -2.31 -3.72
N GLN A 33 13.43 -2.19 -3.21
CA GLN A 33 14.34 -3.31 -3.01
C GLN A 33 13.85 -4.27 -1.90
N PRO A 34 13.51 -5.54 -2.22
CA PRO A 34 13.32 -6.55 -1.19
C PRO A 34 14.66 -6.91 -0.53
N LEU A 35 14.64 -7.10 0.79
CA LEU A 35 15.82 -7.48 1.58
C LEU A 35 15.87 -9.00 1.82
N LYS A 36 17.07 -9.56 1.92
CA LYS A 36 17.27 -11.02 2.10
C LYS A 36 16.77 -11.53 3.45
N GLU A 37 16.78 -10.67 4.46
CA GLU A 37 16.29 -10.94 5.82
C GLU A 37 14.77 -10.87 5.92
N GLY A 38 14.08 -10.52 4.83
CA GLY A 38 12.68 -10.15 4.84
C GLY A 38 12.50 -8.70 5.29
N TYR A 39 11.24 -8.32 5.51
CA TYR A 39 10.90 -6.94 5.82
C TYR A 39 9.68 -6.82 6.72
N ARG A 40 9.49 -5.59 7.19
CA ARG A 40 8.36 -5.21 8.01
C ARG A 40 7.12 -4.96 7.16
N ALA A 41 5.99 -5.54 7.57
CA ALA A 41 4.69 -5.28 6.95
C ALA A 41 3.70 -4.66 7.93
N TRP A 42 2.61 -4.18 7.37
CA TRP A 42 1.49 -3.57 8.07
C TRP A 42 0.20 -4.22 7.59
N GLY A 43 -0.66 -4.58 8.53
CA GLY A 43 -2.04 -4.97 8.26
C GLY A 43 -2.95 -3.98 9.00
N GLY A 44 -3.92 -3.42 8.28
CA GLY A 44 -4.88 -2.49 8.84
C GLY A 44 -6.29 -2.90 8.47
N GLY A 45 -7.25 -2.51 9.30
CA GLY A 45 -8.66 -2.79 9.07
C GLY A 45 -9.54 -1.66 9.58
N ILE A 46 -10.82 -1.71 9.21
CA ILE A 46 -11.82 -0.77 9.71
C ILE A 46 -12.40 -1.36 10.99
N GLY A 47 -12.23 -0.64 12.10
CA GLY A 47 -12.85 -0.97 13.38
C GLY A 47 -14.09 -0.12 13.62
N LEU A 48 -15.17 -0.74 14.10
CA LEU A 48 -16.39 -0.05 14.51
C LEU A 48 -16.29 0.35 15.98
N ALA A 49 -16.68 1.59 16.31
CA ALA A 49 -16.71 2.02 17.71
C ALA A 49 -17.87 1.31 18.44
N LYS A 50 -17.58 0.74 19.62
CA LYS A 50 -18.54 -0.11 20.36
C LYS A 50 -19.89 0.55 20.68
N HIS A 51 -19.92 1.88 20.78
CA HIS A 51 -21.12 2.64 21.16
C HIS A 51 -22.02 3.00 19.98
N LEU A 52 -21.64 2.67 18.73
CA LEU A 52 -22.46 2.93 17.56
C LEU A 52 -23.77 2.14 17.65
N SER A 53 -24.88 2.79 17.35
CA SER A 53 -26.21 2.18 17.35
C SER A 53 -27.14 2.91 16.38
N GLY A 54 -28.26 2.27 16.00
CA GLY A 54 -29.23 2.79 15.04
C GLY A 54 -28.58 3.24 13.72
N ALA A 55 -29.05 4.35 13.17
CA ALA A 55 -28.62 4.86 11.86
C ALA A 55 -27.10 5.08 11.73
N GLN A 56 -26.39 5.36 12.82
CA GLN A 56 -24.93 5.51 12.78
C GLN A 56 -24.22 4.17 12.55
N LEU A 57 -24.72 3.10 13.17
CA LEU A 57 -24.19 1.75 12.98
C LEU A 57 -24.50 1.25 11.57
N ASP A 58 -25.72 1.48 11.09
CA ASP A 58 -26.13 1.11 9.73
C ASP A 58 -25.24 1.80 8.67
N ALA A 59 -25.03 3.11 8.80
CA ALA A 59 -24.15 3.85 7.90
C ALA A 59 -22.69 3.34 7.93
N ALA A 60 -22.22 2.90 9.10
CA ALA A 60 -20.88 2.33 9.23
C ALA A 60 -20.77 0.97 8.51
N TYR A 61 -21.81 0.12 8.56
CA TYR A 61 -21.87 -1.11 7.79
C TYR A 61 -21.98 -0.85 6.28
N ASP A 62 -22.81 0.11 5.86
CA ASP A 62 -22.91 0.50 4.45
C ASP A 62 -21.56 0.97 3.91
N TYR A 63 -20.81 1.75 4.71
CA TYR A 63 -19.46 2.15 4.35
C TYR A 63 -18.51 0.97 4.21
N VAL A 64 -18.51 0.02 5.16
CA VAL A 64 -17.65 -1.18 5.07
C VAL A 64 -18.01 -2.02 3.86
N ASN A 65 -19.30 -2.22 3.58
CA ASN A 65 -19.78 -2.93 2.40
C ASN A 65 -19.31 -2.26 1.11
N TRP A 66 -19.45 -0.93 1.02
CA TRP A 66 -18.95 -0.17 -0.13
C TRP A 66 -17.42 -0.26 -0.25
N TYR A 67 -16.69 -0.09 0.85
CA TYR A 67 -15.22 -0.13 0.86
C TYR A 67 -14.70 -1.48 0.36
N MET A 68 -15.38 -2.57 0.73
CA MET A 68 -15.00 -3.94 0.36
C MET A 68 -15.62 -4.41 -0.97
N SER A 69 -16.47 -3.60 -1.60
CA SER A 69 -17.18 -3.93 -2.86
C SER A 69 -16.25 -4.12 -4.07
N GLY A 70 -15.01 -3.66 -3.99
CA GLY A 70 -13.95 -3.96 -4.95
C GLY A 70 -13.29 -2.75 -5.59
N TRP A 71 -14.02 -1.65 -5.82
CA TRP A 71 -13.44 -0.45 -6.44
C TRP A 71 -12.26 0.11 -5.62
N VAL A 72 -12.45 0.25 -4.30
CA VAL A 72 -11.40 0.73 -3.39
C VAL A 72 -10.22 -0.26 -3.36
N GLY A 73 -10.51 -1.56 -3.31
CA GLY A 73 -9.48 -2.59 -3.35
C GLY A 73 -8.60 -2.51 -4.60
N ALA A 74 -9.21 -2.34 -5.78
CA ALA A 74 -8.49 -2.14 -7.04
C ALA A 74 -7.71 -0.81 -7.06
N PHE A 75 -8.29 0.27 -6.54
CA PHE A 75 -7.62 1.57 -6.40
C PHE A 75 -6.34 1.46 -5.56
N LEU A 76 -6.40 0.77 -4.41
CA LEU A 76 -5.26 0.55 -3.53
C LEU A 76 -4.20 -0.37 -4.18
N ASN A 77 -4.65 -1.40 -4.92
CA ASN A 77 -3.76 -2.31 -5.66
C ASN A 77 -2.90 -1.59 -6.69
N ARG A 78 -3.47 -0.60 -7.38
CA ARG A 78 -2.77 0.31 -8.32
C ARG A 78 -1.73 1.22 -7.66
N GLN A 79 -1.54 1.13 -6.34
CA GLN A 79 -0.48 1.79 -5.58
C GLN A 79 0.43 0.78 -4.85
N GLY A 80 0.20 -0.52 -5.07
CA GLY A 80 0.96 -1.59 -4.47
C GLY A 80 0.54 -1.99 -3.06
N TYR A 81 -0.64 -1.54 -2.59
CA TYR A 81 -1.32 -2.11 -1.43
C TYR A 81 -2.20 -3.31 -1.81
N TYR A 82 -2.68 -4.06 -0.82
CA TYR A 82 -3.49 -5.24 -1.06
C TYR A 82 -4.81 -5.13 -0.27
N SER A 83 -5.92 -5.41 -0.96
CA SER A 83 -7.25 -5.49 -0.34
C SER A 83 -7.38 -6.77 0.49
N ALA A 84 -8.17 -6.74 1.56
CA ALA A 84 -8.50 -7.94 2.33
C ALA A 84 -9.46 -8.88 1.56
N VAL A 85 -10.25 -8.36 0.62
CA VAL A 85 -11.08 -9.18 -0.29
C VAL A 85 -10.50 -9.02 -1.69
N LEU A 86 -9.76 -10.05 -2.11
CA LEU A 86 -9.02 -10.05 -3.37
C LEU A 86 -9.92 -10.25 -4.58
N ASP A 87 -10.97 -11.07 -4.47
CA ASP A 87 -11.84 -11.37 -5.61
C ASP A 87 -12.63 -10.14 -6.09
N THR A 88 -13.14 -9.33 -5.16
CA THR A 88 -13.83 -8.08 -5.52
C THR A 88 -12.87 -7.04 -6.10
N ALA A 89 -11.64 -6.96 -5.59
CA ALA A 89 -10.60 -6.12 -6.17
C ALA A 89 -10.23 -6.57 -7.58
N LYS A 90 -10.03 -7.89 -7.79
CA LYS A 90 -9.72 -8.48 -9.09
C LYS A 90 -10.78 -8.18 -10.14
N ALA A 91 -12.05 -8.26 -9.77
CA ALA A 91 -13.16 -7.93 -10.65
C ALA A 91 -13.16 -6.46 -11.14
N ASN A 92 -12.44 -5.57 -10.44
CA ASN A 92 -12.30 -4.15 -10.76
C ASN A 92 -10.93 -3.79 -11.37
N MET A 93 -10.16 -4.80 -11.77
CA MET A 93 -8.85 -4.66 -12.40
C MET A 93 -8.83 -5.34 -13.76
N SER A 94 -8.06 -4.81 -14.70
CA SER A 94 -7.75 -5.55 -15.92
C SER A 94 -6.84 -6.74 -15.62
N ALA A 95 -6.83 -7.73 -16.51
CA ALA A 95 -5.94 -8.89 -16.39
C ALA A 95 -4.45 -8.49 -16.34
N ASP A 96 -4.08 -7.42 -17.05
CA ASP A 96 -2.71 -6.90 -17.08
C ASP A 96 -2.32 -6.25 -15.73
N GLU A 97 -3.20 -5.40 -15.18
CA GLU A 97 -3.01 -4.83 -13.86
C GLU A 97 -2.90 -5.92 -12.79
N TRP A 98 -3.77 -6.93 -12.82
CA TRP A 98 -3.71 -8.05 -11.89
C TRP A 98 -2.43 -8.86 -12.08
N GLY A 99 -2.03 -9.13 -13.32
CA GLY A 99 -0.80 -9.83 -13.65
C GLY A 99 0.45 -9.13 -13.10
N PHE A 100 0.54 -7.82 -13.29
CA PHE A 100 1.66 -7.02 -12.77
C PHE A 100 1.64 -6.92 -11.24
N TRP A 101 0.51 -6.53 -10.64
CA TRP A 101 0.44 -6.25 -9.22
C TRP A 101 0.40 -7.52 -8.36
N MET A 102 -0.38 -8.53 -8.74
CA MET A 102 -0.61 -9.71 -7.90
C MET A 102 0.25 -10.89 -8.32
N GLU A 103 0.44 -11.12 -9.62
CA GLU A 103 1.14 -12.31 -10.12
C GLU A 103 2.63 -12.05 -10.40
N GLY A 104 3.08 -10.80 -10.33
CA GLY A 104 4.46 -10.41 -10.58
C GLY A 104 4.91 -10.60 -12.04
N LYS A 105 3.97 -10.68 -12.98
CA LYS A 105 4.24 -10.83 -14.41
C LYS A 105 4.75 -9.51 -15.02
N PRO A 106 5.51 -9.57 -16.12
CA PRO A 106 5.82 -8.37 -16.90
C PRO A 106 4.54 -7.66 -17.35
N ALA A 107 4.51 -6.33 -17.21
CA ALA A 107 3.39 -5.52 -17.67
C ALA A 107 3.23 -5.63 -19.20
N GLN A 108 2.04 -5.95 -19.68
CA GLN A 108 1.74 -6.02 -21.12
C GLN A 108 1.55 -4.62 -21.73
N LYS A 109 1.07 -3.67 -20.93
CA LYS A 109 0.88 -2.26 -21.29
C LYS A 109 1.52 -1.36 -20.23
N ASP A 110 1.54 -0.06 -20.51
CA ASP A 110 1.93 0.94 -19.51
C ASP A 110 1.00 0.84 -18.29
N ILE A 111 1.59 0.73 -17.09
CA ILE A 111 0.85 0.70 -15.83
C ILE A 111 0.64 2.14 -15.37
N MET A 112 -0.62 2.47 -15.09
CA MET A 112 -1.01 3.79 -14.61
C MET A 112 -1.25 3.78 -13.10
N SER A 113 -0.89 4.87 -12.45
CA SER A 113 -1.36 5.20 -11.10
C SER A 113 -2.88 5.38 -11.07
N PRO A 114 -3.53 5.36 -9.90
CA PRO A 114 -4.98 5.61 -9.81
C PRO A 114 -5.42 6.99 -10.31
N GLN A 115 -4.49 7.94 -10.40
CA GLN A 115 -4.73 9.28 -10.95
C GLN A 115 -4.53 9.34 -12.47
N GLY A 116 -4.34 8.19 -13.15
CA GLY A 116 -4.15 8.11 -14.59
C GLY A 116 -2.76 8.56 -15.06
N LYS A 117 -1.82 8.79 -14.16
CA LYS A 117 -0.42 9.10 -14.53
C LYS A 117 0.35 7.82 -14.77
N LEU A 118 1.19 7.81 -15.79
CA LEU A 118 2.14 6.74 -16.04
C LEU A 118 2.97 6.44 -14.78
N MET A 119 3.05 5.16 -14.42
CA MET A 119 3.82 4.68 -13.27
C MET A 119 4.94 3.73 -13.73
N GLU A 120 4.63 2.77 -14.60
CA GLU A 120 5.62 1.85 -15.18
C GLU A 120 5.37 1.66 -16.67
N LYS A 121 6.43 1.35 -17.41
CA LYS A 121 6.35 1.04 -18.84
C LYS A 121 6.00 -0.42 -19.08
N ALA A 122 5.38 -0.70 -20.23
CA ALA A 122 5.25 -2.07 -20.72
C ALA A 122 6.59 -2.82 -20.68
N GLY A 123 6.55 -4.10 -20.31
CA GLY A 123 7.72 -4.96 -20.09
C GLY A 123 8.29 -4.89 -18.67
N THR A 124 7.92 -3.91 -17.85
CA THR A 124 8.42 -3.81 -16.47
C THR A 124 7.92 -4.97 -15.62
N VAL A 125 8.80 -5.54 -14.80
CA VAL A 125 8.48 -6.57 -13.82
C VAL A 125 8.40 -5.94 -12.43
N ARG A 126 7.37 -6.29 -11.66
CA ARG A 126 7.16 -5.73 -10.31
C ARG A 126 8.29 -6.14 -9.36
N ASP A 127 8.88 -5.16 -8.70
CA ASP A 127 9.86 -5.41 -7.62
C ASP A 127 9.29 -6.31 -6.53
N GLY A 128 10.11 -7.24 -6.04
CA GLY A 128 9.71 -8.21 -5.02
C GLY A 128 8.81 -9.33 -5.53
N GLY A 129 8.43 -9.33 -6.81
CA GLY A 129 7.67 -10.41 -7.44
C GLY A 129 6.17 -10.40 -7.12
N SER A 130 5.59 -11.59 -7.10
CA SER A 130 4.15 -11.80 -6.85
C SER A 130 3.74 -11.43 -5.43
N PHE A 131 2.43 -11.31 -5.21
CA PHE A 131 1.84 -11.12 -3.90
C PHE A 131 2.30 -12.20 -2.91
N GLU A 132 2.33 -13.47 -3.32
CA GLU A 132 2.75 -14.60 -2.48
C GLU A 132 4.24 -14.50 -2.12
N ALA A 133 5.11 -14.16 -3.08
CA ALA A 133 6.52 -13.94 -2.82
C ALA A 133 6.72 -12.77 -1.83
N ARG A 134 5.92 -11.72 -1.96
CA ARG A 134 6.00 -10.55 -1.09
C ARG A 134 5.50 -10.85 0.32
N MET A 135 4.29 -11.40 0.45
CA MET A 135 3.74 -11.76 1.75
C MET A 135 4.54 -12.87 2.44
N GLY A 136 5.15 -13.78 1.68
CA GLY A 136 6.03 -14.83 2.20
C GLY A 136 7.38 -14.33 2.75
N ALA A 137 7.78 -13.09 2.44
CA ALA A 137 9.01 -12.48 2.91
C ALA A 137 8.80 -11.50 4.08
N VAL A 138 7.61 -11.48 4.68
CA VAL A 138 7.34 -10.65 5.86
C VAL A 138 8.00 -11.29 7.09
N ALA A 139 8.98 -10.58 7.65
CA ALA A 139 9.70 -11.00 8.85
C ALA A 139 9.10 -10.45 10.14
N CYS A 140 8.39 -9.32 10.06
CA CYS A 140 7.78 -8.67 11.22
C CYS A 140 6.49 -7.96 10.82
N TRP A 141 5.43 -8.20 11.57
CA TRP A 141 4.19 -7.41 11.52
C TRP A 141 4.25 -6.35 12.62
N ASN A 142 3.94 -5.09 12.28
CA ASN A 142 3.83 -4.08 13.32
C ASN A 142 2.66 -4.41 14.25
N ALA A 143 2.97 -4.43 15.54
CA ALA A 143 1.99 -4.38 16.61
C ALA A 143 2.13 -3.04 17.33
N VAL A 144 1.01 -2.52 17.80
CA VAL A 144 1.00 -1.36 18.69
C VAL A 144 1.29 -1.90 20.10
N MET A 145 2.31 -1.35 20.75
CA MET A 145 2.64 -1.66 22.15
C MET A 145 1.63 -0.99 23.10
N ASP A 146 1.45 -1.54 24.30
CA ASP A 146 0.51 -0.99 25.30
C ASP A 146 0.87 0.47 25.66
N GLU A 147 2.15 0.81 25.61
CA GLU A 147 2.69 2.14 25.90
C GLU A 147 2.74 3.07 24.67
N ASP A 148 2.22 2.68 23.50
CA ASP A 148 2.36 3.45 22.25
C ASP A 148 1.99 4.92 22.42
N ARG A 149 0.85 5.19 23.06
CA ARG A 149 0.38 6.57 23.32
C ARG A 149 1.39 7.37 24.15
N TYR A 150 1.99 6.75 25.15
CA TYR A 150 3.01 7.39 25.98
C TYR A 150 4.29 7.62 25.18
N MET A 151 4.74 6.64 24.39
CA MET A 151 5.92 6.75 23.54
C MET A 151 5.77 7.85 22.49
N VAL A 152 4.61 7.94 21.83
CA VAL A 152 4.29 9.02 20.87
C VAL A 152 4.33 10.38 21.55
N GLN A 153 3.75 10.52 22.75
CA GLN A 153 3.82 11.76 23.52
C GLN A 153 5.26 12.15 23.85
N LYS A 154 6.10 11.21 24.31
CA LYS A 154 7.51 11.47 24.62
C LYS A 154 8.35 11.81 23.40
N TRP A 155 8.11 11.14 22.28
CA TRP A 155 8.77 11.44 21.01
C TRP A 155 8.45 12.86 20.53
N ASN A 156 7.18 13.27 20.59
CA ASN A 156 6.78 14.62 20.23
C ASN A 156 7.39 15.68 21.16
N GLN A 157 7.50 15.39 22.47
CA GLN A 157 8.21 16.27 23.42
C GLN A 157 9.69 16.42 23.05
N PHE A 158 10.34 15.35 22.61
CA PHE A 158 11.75 15.38 22.19
C PHE A 158 11.96 16.18 20.89
N ILE A 159 11.12 16.01 19.88
CA ILE A 159 11.24 16.76 18.61
C ILE A 159 10.99 18.27 18.79
N ALA A 160 10.14 18.64 19.74
CA ALA A 160 9.79 20.03 19.99
C ALA A 160 10.83 20.81 20.83
N ALA A 161 11.85 20.14 21.37
CA ALA A 161 12.93 20.71 22.16
C ALA A 161 14.13 21.09 21.29
#